data_AF-A0A5P9GXF2-F1
#
_entry.id   AF-A0A5P9GXF2-F1
#
_cell.length_a   1.000
_cell.length_b   1.000
_cell.length_c   1.000
_cell.angle_alpha   90.00
_cell.angle_beta   90.00
_cell.angle_gamma   90.00
#
_symmetry.space_group_name_H-M   'P 1'
#
loop_
_entity.id
_entity.type
_entity.pdbx_description
1 polymer ?
#
loop_
_entity_poly.entity_id
_entity_poly.type
_entity_poly.pdbx_seq_one_letter_code
_entity_poly.pdbx_strand_id
1 'polypeptide(L)'
;MLILECPYCGVKGEETEFAGGGEAHLKRFGPDSSDDDFHAYLFKRENPKGVHLERWRHTNGCGKWFHAARNTVTLEVYGTYSAQTTEPPKDIKDKISAKVPGWSWREFS
;
A
#
# COMPACT_ATOMS: atom_id res chain seq x y z
N MET A 1 -17.68 1.86 -3.63
CA MET A 1 -16.56 2.78 -3.42
C MET A 1 -15.75 2.32 -2.21
N LEU A 2 -14.43 2.43 -2.23
CA LEU A 2 -13.60 2.12 -1.06
C LEU A 2 -13.78 3.16 0.04
N ILE A 3 -13.67 2.73 1.31
CA ILE A 3 -13.55 3.60 2.46
C ILE A 3 -12.14 3.46 3.03
N LEU A 4 -11.42 4.57 3.16
CA LEU A 4 -10.07 4.61 3.71
C LEU A 4 -10.03 5.52 4.93
N GLU A 5 -9.30 5.11 5.97
CA GLU A 5 -9.02 5.93 7.13
C GLU A 5 -7.64 6.57 6.99
N CYS A 6 -7.53 7.90 7.03
CA CYS A 6 -6.23 8.55 7.01
C CYS A 6 -5.55 8.39 8.37
N PRO A 7 -4.40 7.70 8.49
CA PRO A 7 -3.76 7.45 9.79
C PRO A 7 -3.20 8.72 10.44
N TYR A 8 -3.17 9.84 9.71
CA TYR A 8 -2.63 11.11 10.21
C TYR A 8 -3.69 12.08 10.73
N CYS A 9 -4.89 12.08 10.15
CA CYS A 9 -5.96 12.98 10.58
C CYS A 9 -7.23 12.26 11.06
N GLY A 10 -7.26 10.93 11.02
CA GLY A 10 -8.38 10.10 11.50
C GLY A 10 -9.63 10.17 10.61
N VAL A 11 -9.61 10.94 9.52
CA VAL A 11 -10.74 11.04 8.60
C VAL A 11 -10.95 9.69 7.91
N LYS A 12 -12.16 9.17 8.04
CA LYS A 12 -12.68 8.06 7.23
C LYS A 12 -13.40 8.67 6.03
N GLY A 13 -12.77 8.58 4.86
CA GLY A 13 -13.27 9.17 3.64
C GLY A 13 -13.58 8.12 2.59
N GLU A 14 -14.34 8.52 1.58
CA GLU A 14 -14.52 7.75 0.36
C GLU A 14 -13.27 7.85 -0.53
N GLU A 15 -13.04 6.86 -1.41
CA GLU A 15 -11.87 6.79 -2.29
C GLU A 15 -11.62 8.07 -3.11
N THR A 16 -12.68 8.83 -3.41
CA THR A 16 -12.63 10.09 -4.16
C THR A 16 -11.95 11.23 -3.41
N GLU A 17 -11.80 11.14 -2.08
CA GLU A 17 -11.00 12.08 -1.28
C GLU A 17 -9.48 11.82 -1.37
N PHE A 18 -9.11 10.65 -1.90
CA PHE A 18 -7.75 10.16 -1.94
C PHE A 18 -7.25 9.96 -3.37
N ALA A 19 -5.94 9.97 -3.55
CA ALA A 19 -5.29 9.58 -4.79
C ALA A 19 -4.47 8.30 -4.57
N GLY A 20 -4.71 7.29 -5.41
CA GLY A 20 -3.92 6.07 -5.45
C GLY A 20 -2.52 6.33 -6.02
N GLY A 21 -1.50 5.72 -5.42
CA GLY A 21 -0.09 5.82 -5.81
C GLY A 21 0.53 4.49 -6.24
N GLY A 22 -0.28 3.46 -6.45
CA GLY A 22 0.18 2.10 -6.78
C GLY A 22 0.87 1.42 -5.60
N GLU A 23 1.78 0.50 -5.90
CA GLU A 23 2.48 -0.33 -4.93
C GLU A 23 3.20 0.44 -3.79
N ALA A 24 3.13 -0.10 -2.57
CA ALA A 24 3.87 0.33 -1.37
C ALA A 24 5.26 -0.31 -1.24
N HIS A 25 6.04 0.12 -0.23
CA HIS A 25 7.33 -0.50 0.13
C HIS A 25 8.38 -0.55 -0.98
N LEU A 26 8.29 0.35 -1.97
CA LEU A 26 9.28 0.46 -3.04
C LEU A 26 10.51 1.24 -2.60
N LYS A 27 11.67 0.59 -2.69
CA LYS A 27 12.97 1.26 -2.57
C LYS A 27 13.24 2.10 -3.83
N ARG A 28 13.66 3.35 -3.63
CA ARG A 28 14.09 4.22 -4.74
C ARG A 28 15.50 3.86 -5.18
N PHE A 29 15.67 3.64 -6.48
CA PHE A 29 16.97 3.55 -7.13
C PHE A 29 17.19 4.79 -8.00
N GLY A 30 18.40 5.34 -7.93
CA GLY A 30 18.78 6.59 -8.59
C GLY A 30 19.64 6.34 -9.83
N PRO A 31 20.07 7.41 -10.51
CA PRO A 31 20.93 7.32 -11.70
C PRO A 31 22.30 6.67 -11.42
N ASP A 32 22.75 6.64 -10.17
CA ASP A 32 24.01 6.00 -9.76
C ASP A 32 23.86 4.49 -9.45
N SER A 33 22.66 3.92 -9.65
CA SER A 33 22.40 2.48 -9.49
C SER A 33 22.77 1.69 -10.75
N SER A 34 22.74 0.36 -10.68
CA SER A 34 22.86 -0.46 -11.89
C SER A 34 21.71 -0.19 -12.86
N ASP A 35 21.94 -0.36 -14.17
CA ASP A 35 20.90 -0.22 -15.20
C ASP A 35 19.69 -1.11 -14.90
N ASP A 36 19.93 -2.35 -14.44
CA ASP A 36 18.88 -3.31 -14.08
C ASP A 36 18.02 -2.83 -12.89
N ASP A 37 18.67 -2.32 -11.83
CA ASP A 37 17.98 -1.79 -10.66
C ASP A 37 17.17 -0.52 -11.00
N PHE A 38 17.77 0.38 -11.80
CA PHE A 38 17.12 1.61 -12.20
C PHE A 38 15.94 1.34 -13.12
N HIS A 39 16.10 0.45 -14.10
CA HIS A 39 15.01 -0.01 -14.97
C HIS A 39 13.88 -0.66 -14.16
N ALA A 40 14.20 -1.55 -13.21
CA ALA A 40 13.21 -2.16 -12.33
C ALA A 40 12.47 -1.11 -11.51
N TYR A 41 13.17 -0.15 -10.92
CA TYR A 41 12.56 0.94 -10.16
C TYR A 41 11.64 1.83 -11.00
N LEU A 42 12.01 2.12 -12.25
CA LEU A 42 11.19 2.96 -13.13
C LEU A 42 9.92 2.26 -13.60
N PHE A 43 10.00 0.97 -13.94
CA PHE A 43 8.95 0.32 -14.74
C PHE A 43 8.31 -0.92 -14.10
N LYS A 44 8.98 -1.62 -13.18
CA LYS A 44 8.45 -2.86 -12.60
C LYS A 44 7.67 -2.58 -11.32
N ARG A 45 6.46 -3.13 -11.22
CA ARG A 45 5.60 -3.07 -10.03
C ARG A 45 4.96 -4.43 -9.76
N GLU A 46 4.69 -4.73 -8.51
CA GLU A 46 3.81 -5.84 -8.18
C GLU A 46 2.38 -5.54 -8.64
N ASN A 47 1.73 -6.54 -9.23
CA ASN A 47 0.33 -6.48 -9.64
C ASN A 47 -0.40 -7.76 -9.24
N PRO A 48 -0.56 -8.01 -7.93
CA PRO A 48 -1.12 -9.26 -7.44
C PRO A 48 -2.65 -9.32 -7.65
N LYS A 49 -3.14 -10.51 -7.98
CA LYS A 49 -4.55 -10.86 -7.84
C LYS A 49 -4.78 -11.35 -6.41
N GLY A 50 -5.27 -10.47 -5.53
CA GLY A 50 -5.44 -10.77 -4.10
C GLY A 50 -4.90 -9.64 -3.23
N VAL A 51 -4.21 -9.98 -2.15
CA VAL A 51 -3.67 -8.98 -1.22
C VAL A 51 -2.63 -8.11 -1.93
N HIS A 52 -2.80 -6.80 -1.81
CA HIS A 52 -1.88 -5.78 -2.31
C HIS A 52 -1.64 -4.74 -1.22
N LEU A 53 -0.37 -4.35 -1.07
CA LEU A 53 0.04 -3.23 -0.25
C LEU A 53 0.24 -2.01 -1.16
N GLU A 54 -0.58 -0.99 -0.96
CA GLU A 54 -0.72 0.15 -1.86
C GLU A 54 -0.37 1.47 -1.15
N ARG A 55 -0.02 2.50 -1.91
CA ARG A 55 0.18 3.87 -1.46
C ARG A 55 -1.05 4.70 -1.77
N TRP A 56 -1.40 5.57 -0.84
CA TRP A 56 -2.51 6.51 -0.99
C TRP A 56 -2.10 7.88 -0.44
N ARG A 57 -2.61 8.94 -1.07
CA ARG A 57 -2.44 10.31 -0.60
C ARG A 57 -3.80 10.89 -0.27
N HIS A 58 -3.94 11.51 0.90
CA HIS A 58 -5.17 12.24 1.26
C HIS A 58 -5.20 13.61 0.56
N THR A 59 -5.48 13.61 -0.74
CA THR A 59 -5.38 14.77 -1.63
C THR A 59 -6.35 15.88 -1.28
N ASN A 60 -7.56 15.52 -0.82
CA ASN A 60 -8.58 16.50 -0.44
C ASN A 60 -8.62 16.77 1.08
N GLY A 61 -7.51 16.48 1.77
CA GLY A 61 -7.39 16.68 3.22
C GLY A 61 -5.97 17.03 3.63
N CYS A 62 -5.35 16.20 4.47
CA CYS A 62 -4.06 16.52 5.08
C CYS A 62 -2.86 16.49 4.11
N GLY A 63 -3.04 16.04 2.88
CA GLY A 63 -2.02 16.01 1.83
C GLY A 63 -0.92 14.95 2.01
N LYS A 64 -0.95 14.17 3.10
CA LYS A 64 0.08 13.17 3.44
C LYS A 64 -0.12 11.85 2.69
N TRP A 65 1.01 11.18 2.45
CA TRP A 65 1.08 9.82 1.91
C TRP A 65 1.01 8.78 3.03
N PHE A 66 0.23 7.74 2.84
CA PHE A 66 0.09 6.58 3.72
C PHE A 66 0.02 5.29 2.89
N HIS A 67 0.00 4.15 3.58
CA HIS A 67 -0.17 2.84 2.96
C HIS A 67 -1.54 2.23 3.30
N ALA A 68 -2.07 1.42 2.39
CA ALA A 68 -3.27 0.64 2.59
C ALA A 68 -3.00 -0.83 2.23
N ALA A 69 -3.55 -1.76 3.02
CA ALA A 69 -3.59 -3.16 2.67
C ALA A 69 -5.01 -3.51 2.19
N ARG A 70 -5.13 -4.00 0.96
CA ARG A 70 -6.42 -4.28 0.34
C ARG A 70 -6.38 -5.55 -0.51
N ASN A 71 -7.51 -6.21 -0.64
CA ASN A 71 -7.70 -7.26 -1.63
C ASN A 71 -8.15 -6.65 -2.97
N THR A 72 -7.37 -6.83 -4.03
CA THR A 72 -7.65 -6.29 -5.38
C THR A 72 -8.85 -6.95 -6.05
N VAL A 73 -9.27 -8.14 -5.57
CA VAL A 73 -10.42 -8.89 -6.10
C VAL A 73 -11.71 -8.51 -5.36
N THR A 74 -11.68 -8.53 -4.03
CA THR A 74 -12.89 -8.31 -3.21
C THR A 74 -13.10 -6.85 -2.81
N LEU A 75 -12.09 -6.00 -3.03
CA LEU A 75 -12.04 -4.61 -2.59
C LEU A 75 -12.02 -4.42 -1.06
N GLU A 76 -11.90 -5.50 -0.28
CA GLU A 76 -11.79 -5.43 1.19
C GLU A 76 -10.51 -4.71 1.60
N VAL A 77 -10.64 -3.68 2.43
CA VAL A 77 -9.53 -2.94 3.04
C VAL A 77 -9.28 -3.52 4.42
N TYR A 78 -8.11 -4.12 4.61
CA TYR A 78 -7.69 -4.67 5.92
C TYR A 78 -7.22 -3.57 6.88
N GLY A 79 -6.80 -2.44 6.33
CA GLY A 79 -6.49 -1.22 7.08
C GLY A 79 -5.51 -0.32 6.37
N THR A 80 -5.26 0.82 7.00
CA THR A 80 -4.31 1.84 6.55
C THR A 80 -3.27 2.10 7.63
N TYR A 81 -2.08 2.54 7.24
CA TYR A 81 -0.96 2.73 8.15
C TYR A 81 0.03 3.75 7.61
N SER A 82 0.91 4.25 8.49
CA SER A 82 1.90 5.27 8.15
C SER A 82 2.81 4.82 7.00
N ALA A 83 3.14 5.74 6.08
CA ALA A 83 4.17 5.50 5.07
C ALA A 83 5.61 5.55 5.63
N GLN A 84 5.76 5.84 6.92
CA GLN A 84 7.06 5.84 7.62
C GLN A 84 7.33 4.48 8.27
N THR A 85 7.04 3.40 7.58
CA THR A 85 7.36 2.03 8.00
C THR A 85 8.06 1.30 6.87
N THR A 86 8.92 0.35 7.20
CA THR A 86 9.63 -0.50 6.22
C THR A 86 8.88 -1.81 5.94
N GLU A 87 7.84 -2.09 6.71
CA GLU A 87 6.98 -3.26 6.55
C GLU A 87 5.54 -2.96 7.03
N PRO A 88 4.56 -3.79 6.68
CA PRO A 88 3.21 -3.71 7.23
C PRO A 88 3.21 -3.94 8.76
N PRO A 89 2.43 -3.15 9.53
CA PRO A 89 2.23 -3.41 10.95
C PRO A 89 1.70 -4.82 11.23
N LYS A 90 2.05 -5.38 12.38
CA LYS A 90 1.63 -6.72 12.79
C LYS A 90 0.12 -6.90 12.77
N ASP A 91 -0.64 -5.90 13.24
CA ASP A 91 -2.11 -5.99 13.27
C ASP A 91 -2.72 -6.06 11.86
N ILE A 92 -2.08 -5.42 10.88
CA ILE A 92 -2.49 -5.50 9.47
C ILE A 92 -2.20 -6.90 8.93
N LYS A 93 -1.01 -7.45 9.18
CA LYS A 93 -0.66 -8.83 8.79
C LYS A 93 -1.63 -9.84 9.41
N ASP A 94 -1.91 -9.71 10.71
CA ASP A 94 -2.84 -10.59 11.44
C ASP A 94 -4.27 -10.55 10.83
N LYS A 95 -4.78 -9.36 10.49
CA LYS A 95 -6.08 -9.19 9.83
C LYS A 95 -6.12 -9.83 8.45
N ILE A 96 -5.06 -9.69 7.67
CA ILE A 96 -4.97 -10.31 6.35
C ILE A 96 -4.94 -11.84 6.51
N SER A 97 -4.06 -12.38 7.37
CA SER A 97 -3.92 -13.82 7.60
C SER A 97 -5.20 -14.48 8.11
N ALA A 98 -6.01 -13.77 8.90
CA ALA A 98 -7.31 -14.25 9.35
C ALA A 98 -8.33 -14.43 8.20
N LYS A 99 -8.20 -13.66 7.11
CA LYS A 99 -9.11 -13.65 5.97
C LYS A 99 -8.58 -14.43 4.77
N VAL A 100 -7.27 -14.38 4.56
CA VAL A 100 -6.55 -15.01 3.46
C VAL A 100 -5.37 -15.78 4.05
N PRO A 101 -5.60 -16.97 4.61
CA PRO A 101 -4.54 -17.80 5.15
C PRO A 101 -3.49 -18.12 4.07
N GLY A 102 -2.21 -17.98 4.43
CA GLY A 102 -1.09 -18.24 3.52
C GLY A 102 -0.89 -17.18 2.44
N TRP A 103 -1.44 -15.97 2.62
CA TRP A 103 -1.10 -14.85 1.74
C TRP A 103 0.40 -14.55 1.77
N SER A 104 0.89 -14.02 0.67
CA SER A 104 2.20 -13.40 0.61
C SER A 104 2.18 -12.24 -0.36
N TRP A 105 3.06 -11.28 -0.13
CA TRP A 105 3.30 -10.16 -1.01
C TRP A 105 4.78 -9.80 -0.91
N ARG A 106 5.52 -9.96 -2.03
CA ARG A 106 6.99 -9.96 -2.02
C ARG A 106 7.56 -10.80 -0.85
N GLU A 107 8.29 -10.18 0.07
CA GLU A 107 8.86 -10.77 1.28
C GLU A 107 7.92 -10.81 2.50
N PHE A 108 6.72 -10.25 2.41
CA PHE A 108 5.76 -10.18 3.52
C PHE A 108 4.72 -11.30 3.49
N SER A 109 4.31 -11.75 4.67
CA SER A 109 3.25 -12.73 4.93
C SER A 109 2.61 -12.51 6.30
#